data_AF-A0A3B1IVR7-F1
#
_entry.id   AF-A0A3B1IVR7-F1
#
_cell.length_a   1.000
_cell.length_b   1.000
_cell.length_c   1.000
_cell.angle_alpha   90.00
_cell.angle_beta   90.00
_cell.angle_gamma   90.00
#
_symmetry.space_group_name_H-M   'P 1'
#
loop_
_entity.id
_entity.type
_entity.pdbx_description
1 polymer ?
#
loop_
_entity_poly.entity_id
_entity_poly.type
_entity_poly.pdbx_seq_one_letter_code
_entity_poly.pdbx_strand_id
1 'polypeptide(L)'
;MEKPWKVKFRNVGQTYFPQTRVECRYTISGHHKWSSHDWIGLFKVGWTSVRDYYTFAWALAPEGYTSGTNVNCSVLFQRKIFCFLGLGTTSGFMGFST
;
A
#
# COMPACT_ATOMS: atom_id res chain seq x y z
N MET A 1 20.28 -11.30 -9.34
CA MET A 1 19.39 -11.76 -8.25
C MET A 1 18.32 -10.69 -8.08
N GLU A 2 17.08 -10.98 -8.48
CA GLU A 2 15.98 -10.01 -8.35
C GLU A 2 15.69 -9.79 -6.86
N LYS A 3 15.59 -8.53 -6.44
CA LYS A 3 15.22 -8.18 -5.07
C LYS A 3 13.79 -8.69 -4.84
N PRO A 4 13.51 -9.51 -3.82
CA PRO A 4 12.17 -10.04 -3.60
C PRO A 4 11.21 -8.87 -3.38
N TRP A 5 10.15 -8.82 -4.20
CA TRP A 5 9.06 -7.87 -4.04
C TRP A 5 8.35 -8.21 -2.73
N LYS A 6 8.21 -7.25 -1.81
CA LYS A 6 7.46 -7.50 -0.57
C LYS A 6 5.98 -7.24 -0.76
N VAL A 7 5.61 -6.23 -1.56
CA VAL A 7 4.22 -5.83 -1.79
C VAL A 7 4.01 -5.41 -3.23
N LYS A 8 2.85 -5.76 -3.79
CA LYS A 8 2.42 -5.42 -5.14
C LYS A 8 1.03 -4.81 -5.13
N PHE A 9 0.91 -3.54 -5.52
CA PHE A 9 -0.39 -2.92 -5.71
C PHE A 9 -1.09 -3.51 -6.94
N ARG A 10 -2.39 -3.74 -6.83
CA ARG A 10 -3.24 -4.35 -7.84
C ARG A 10 -4.41 -3.43 -8.14
N ASN A 11 -4.85 -3.44 -9.39
CA ASN A 11 -6.01 -2.67 -9.83
C ASN A 11 -5.87 -1.16 -9.51
N VAL A 12 -4.65 -0.63 -9.67
CA VAL A 12 -4.39 0.80 -9.52
C VAL A 12 -4.88 1.50 -10.78
N GLY A 13 -5.90 2.34 -10.64
CA GLY A 13 -6.42 3.15 -11.72
C GLY A 13 -5.44 4.27 -12.06
N GLN A 14 -5.35 4.62 -13.34
CA GLN A 14 -4.59 5.81 -13.77
C GLN A 14 -5.23 7.11 -13.28
N THR A 15 -6.54 7.10 -13.04
CA THR A 15 -7.31 8.25 -12.54
C THR A 15 -8.43 7.75 -11.66
N TYR A 16 -8.65 8.44 -10.53
CA TYR A 16 -9.73 8.14 -9.60
C TYR A 16 -10.71 9.31 -9.58
N PHE A 17 -12.02 9.01 -9.63
CA PHE A 17 -13.04 10.04 -9.61
C PHE A 17 -13.04 10.77 -8.25
N PRO A 18 -13.09 12.12 -8.24
CA PRO A 18 -12.98 12.94 -7.04
C PRO A 18 -14.22 12.87 -6.14
N GLN A 19 -15.07 11.85 -6.22
CA GLN A 19 -16.23 11.66 -5.35
C GLN A 19 -16.46 10.18 -4.99
N THR A 20 -15.62 9.27 -5.46
CA THR A 20 -15.75 7.83 -5.21
C THR A 20 -14.75 7.37 -4.16
N ARG A 21 -15.13 6.39 -3.34
CA ARG A 21 -14.20 5.68 -2.46
C ARG A 21 -13.14 5.01 -3.32
N VAL A 22 -11.87 5.15 -2.95
CA VAL A 22 -10.77 4.48 -3.64
C VAL A 22 -10.44 3.21 -2.89
N GLU A 23 -10.71 2.07 -3.50
CA GLU A 23 -10.25 0.78 -2.98
C GLU A 23 -8.84 0.50 -3.51
N CYS A 24 -7.86 0.57 -2.62
CA CYS A 24 -6.51 0.12 -2.90
C CYS A 24 -6.45 -1.38 -2.62
N ARG A 25 -6.18 -2.18 -3.66
CA ARG A 25 -5.90 -3.60 -3.52
C ARG A 25 -4.41 -3.84 -3.65
N TYR A 26 -3.87 -4.73 -2.82
CA TYR A 26 -2.46 -5.04 -2.82
C TYR A 26 -2.25 -6.49 -2.41
N THR A 27 -1.16 -7.08 -2.90
CA THR A 27 -0.71 -8.42 -2.53
C THR A 27 0.58 -8.29 -1.77
N ILE A 28 0.61 -8.82 -0.56
CA ILE A 28 1.81 -8.94 0.26
C ILE A 28 2.43 -10.31 -0.03
N SER A 29 3.72 -10.33 -0.31
CA SER A 29 4.48 -11.56 -0.49
C SER A 29 4.70 -12.28 0.85
N GLY A 30 4.88 -13.59 0.80
CA GLY A 30 5.30 -14.38 1.95
C GLY A 30 6.66 -14.00 2.56
N HIS A 31 7.46 -13.21 1.84
CA HIS A 31 8.73 -12.67 2.33
C HIS A 31 8.57 -11.45 3.24
N HIS A 32 7.39 -10.82 3.24
CA HIS A 32 7.07 -9.73 4.15
C HIS A 32 6.61 -10.28 5.49
N LYS A 33 7.05 -9.67 6.59
CA LYS A 33 6.54 -9.99 7.92
C LYS A 33 5.49 -8.95 8.30
N TRP A 34 4.28 -9.40 8.56
CA TRP A 34 3.21 -8.53 9.02
C TRP A 34 3.62 -7.78 10.31
N SER A 35 3.38 -6.47 10.34
CA SER A 35 3.51 -5.64 11.53
C SER A 35 2.22 -4.86 11.78
N SER A 36 1.82 -4.69 13.04
CA SER A 36 0.71 -3.81 13.43
C SER A 36 0.97 -2.33 13.09
N HIS A 37 2.22 -2.00 12.75
CA HIS A 37 2.66 -0.67 12.33
C HIS A 37 2.76 -0.54 10.81
N ASP A 38 2.33 -1.54 10.04
CA ASP A 38 2.28 -1.41 8.58
C ASP A 38 1.12 -0.51 8.18
N TRP A 39 1.38 0.44 7.28
CA TRP A 39 0.40 1.41 6.81
C TRP A 39 0.59 1.73 5.34
N ILE A 40 -0.51 1.95 4.64
CA ILE A 40 -0.52 2.38 3.24
C ILE A 40 -0.74 3.87 3.21
N GLY A 41 0.22 4.59 2.63
CA GLY A 41 0.12 6.01 2.36
C GLY A 41 -0.34 6.28 0.93
N LEU A 42 -1.15 7.32 0.79
CA LEU A 42 -1.37 8.00 -0.47
C LEU A 42 -0.40 9.18 -0.56
N PHE A 43 0.38 9.24 -1.64
CA PHE A 43 1.40 10.26 -1.84
C PHE A 43 1.13 11.07 -3.09
N LYS A 44 1.22 12.40 -2.98
CA LYS A 44 1.14 13.27 -4.16
C LYS A 44 2.32 13.00 -5.08
N VAL A 45 2.10 13.06 -6.39
CA VAL A 45 3.18 13.01 -7.39
C VAL A 45 4.26 14.02 -7.02
N GLY A 46 5.53 13.60 -7.06
CA GLY A 46 6.66 14.43 -6.67
C GLY A 46 6.95 14.46 -5.16
N TRP A 47 6.39 13.53 -4.38
CA TRP A 47 6.81 13.30 -3.00
C TRP A 47 8.30 12.93 -2.92
N THR A 48 8.96 13.36 -1.86
CA THR A 48 10.40 13.14 -1.65
C THR A 48 10.69 12.36 -0.37
N SER A 49 9.78 12.44 0.59
CA SER A 49 9.86 11.77 1.87
C SER A 49 8.62 10.95 2.14
N VAL A 50 8.78 9.88 2.91
CA VAL A 50 7.68 9.08 3.47
C VAL A 50 6.75 9.94 4.33
N ARG A 51 7.24 11.08 4.84
CA ARG A 51 6.45 12.06 5.59
C ARG A 51 5.52 12.91 4.71
N ASP A 52 5.71 12.91 3.40
CA ASP A 52 4.89 13.65 2.43
C ASP A 52 3.60 12.89 2.08
N TYR A 53 3.16 11.97 2.95
CA TYR A 53 1.90 11.27 2.76
C TYR A 53 0.76 12.28 2.85
N TYR A 54 -0.12 12.26 1.86
CA TYR A 54 -1.35 13.05 1.88
C TYR A 54 -2.33 12.47 2.91
N THR A 55 -2.49 11.15 2.91
CA THR A 55 -3.29 10.42 3.89
C THR A 55 -2.75 9.01 4.03
N PHE A 56 -3.11 8.31 5.09
CA PHE A 56 -2.69 6.94 5.32
C PHE A 56 -3.85 6.09 5.84
N ALA A 57 -3.75 4.79 5.64
CA ALA A 57 -4.62 3.78 6.23
C ALA A 57 -3.74 2.69 6.83
N TRP A 58 -4.07 2.23 8.04
CA TRP A 58 -3.40 1.08 8.62
C TRP A 58 -3.66 -0.16 7.76
N ALA A 59 -2.59 -0.90 7.46
CA ALA A 59 -2.75 -2.23 6.88
C ALA A 59 -3.17 -3.15 8.03
N LEU A 60 -4.31 -3.83 7.88
CA LEU A 60 -4.76 -4.83 8.85
C LEU A 60 -4.32 -6.22 8.44
N ALA A 61 -3.84 -6.99 9.42
CA ALA A 61 -3.44 -8.37 9.21
C ALA A 61 -4.63 -9.16 8.67
N PRO A 62 -4.46 -9.91 7.57
CA PRO A 62 -5.50 -10.81 7.11
C PRO A 62 -5.75 -11.87 8.18
N GLU A 63 -7.01 -12.21 8.38
CA GLU A 63 -7.41 -13.25 9.32
C GLU A 63 -6.80 -14.59 8.89
N GLY A 64 -6.05 -15.23 9.79
CA GLY A 64 -5.30 -16.46 9.46
C GLY A 64 -3.95 -16.24 8.76
N TYR A 65 -3.36 -15.05 8.84
CA TYR A 65 -2.02 -14.77 8.30
C TYR A 65 -1.00 -15.84 8.70
N THR A 66 -0.41 -16.50 7.70
CA THR A 66 0.66 -17.48 7.87
C THR A 66 1.93 -16.95 7.21
N SER A 67 3.02 -16.86 7.96
CA SER A 67 4.32 -16.41 7.44
C SER A 67 4.74 -17.26 6.24
N GLY A 68 5.19 -16.62 5.15
CA GLY A 68 5.57 -17.33 3.92
C GLY A 68 4.44 -17.46 2.89
N THR A 69 3.21 -17.04 3.19
CA THR A 69 2.10 -17.05 2.23
C THR A 69 1.89 -15.68 1.59
N ASN A 70 1.51 -15.69 0.30
CA ASN A 70 1.10 -14.46 -0.38
C ASN A 70 -0.36 -14.16 -0.03
N VAL A 71 -0.63 -12.96 0.47
CA VAL A 71 -1.98 -12.59 0.88
C VAL A 71 -2.46 -11.35 0.14
N ASN A 72 -3.71 -11.39 -0.30
CA ASN A 72 -4.38 -10.24 -0.90
C ASN A 72 -5.08 -9.45 0.19
N CYS A 73 -4.81 -8.15 0.23
CA CYS A 73 -5.41 -7.22 1.18
C CYS A 73 -5.98 -6.03 0.40
N SER A 74 -6.91 -5.32 1.04
CA SER A 74 -7.49 -4.11 0.50
C SER A 74 -7.69 -3.07 1.59
N VAL A 75 -7.46 -1.80 1.27
CA VAL A 75 -7.80 -0.67 2.13
C VAL A 75 -8.66 0.32 1.37
N LEU A 76 -9.64 0.88 2.07
CA LEU A 76 -10.56 1.87 1.51
C LEU A 76 -10.12 3.26 1.94
N PHE A 77 -9.79 4.10 0.97
CA PHE A 77 -9.56 5.51 1.18
C PHE A 77 -10.86 6.28 0.93
N GLN A 78 -11.31 6.99 1.96
CA GLN A 78 -12.57 7.73 1.97
C GLN A 78 -12.51 9.05 1.18
N ARG A 79 -11.32 9.52 0.78
CA ARG A 79 -11.14 10.88 0.22
C ARG A 79 -10.46 10.93 -1.13
N LYS A 80 -10.91 11.95 -1.87
CA LYS A 80 -10.61 12.37 -3.24
C LYS A 80 -9.12 12.60 -3.44
N ILE A 81 -8.48 11.91 -4.38
CA ILE A 81 -7.05 12.13 -4.63
C ILE A 81 -6.58 11.59 -5.99
N PHE A 82 -5.81 12.42 -6.71
CA PHE A 82 -4.78 12.01 -7.68
C PHE A 82 -3.47 11.76 -6.89
N CYS A 83 -3.22 10.54 -6.45
CA CYS A 83 -1.97 10.19 -5.74
C CYS A 83 -1.55 8.77 -6.08
N PHE A 84 -0.26 8.52 -5.86
CA PHE A 84 0.32 7.19 -5.89
C PHE A 84 0.10 6.48 -4.56
N LEU A 85 0.06 5.15 -4.62
CA LEU A 85 -0.02 4.29 -3.45
C LEU A 85 1.39 3.85 -3.05
N GLY A 86 1.74 4.03 -1.78
CA GLY A 86 2.99 3.56 -1.20
C GLY A 86 2.71 2.79 0.09
N LEU A 87 3.44 1.71 0.34
CA LEU A 87 3.36 1.01 1.63
C LEU A 87 4.54 1.43 2.51
N GLY A 88 4.24 2.01 3.65
CA GLY A 88 5.18 2.20 4.76
C GLY A 88 5.17 0.97 5.67
N THR A 89 6.33 0.37 5.89
CA THR A 89 6.52 -0.69 6.90
C THR A 89 7.56 -0.23 7.91
N THR A 90 7.60 -0.84 9.11
CA THR A 90 8.68 -0.60 10.09
C THR A 90 10.06 -0.99 9.55
N SER A 91 10.11 -1.82 8.51
CA SER A 91 11.34 -2.29 7.85
C SER A 91 11.75 -1.49 6.61
N GLY A 92 11.05 -0.38 6.31
CA GLY A 92 11.32 0.49 5.17
C GLY A 92 10.08 0.76 4.30
N PHE A 93 10.17 1.81 3.49
CA PHE A 93 9.14 2.21 2.54
C PHE A 93 9.26 1.40 1.24
N MET A 94 8.20 0.70 0.85
CA MET A 94 8.07 0.12 -0.49
C MET A 94 7.06 0.95 -1.28
N GLY A 95 7.58 1.97 -1.94
CA GLY A 95 6.84 2.71 -2.96
C GLY A 95 6.96 1.99 -4.30
N PHE A 96 5.84 1.74 -4.95
CA PHE A 96 5.83 1.44 -6.39
C PHE A 96 5.03 2.53 -7.08
N SER A 97 5.71 3.28 -7.95
CA SER A 97 5.05 4.04 -9.02
C SER A 97 4.53 3.05 -10.06
N THR A 98 3.41 3.36 -10.70
CA THR A 98 3.15 2.86 -12.06
C THR A 98 4.29 3.26 -12.98
#